data_AF-A0A2E5PV37-F1
#
_entry.id   AF-A0A2E5PV37-F1
#
_cell.length_a   1.000
_cell.length_b   1.000
_cell.length_c   1.000
_cell.angle_alpha   90.00
_cell.angle_beta   90.00
_cell.angle_gamma   90.00
#
_symmetry.space_group_name_H-M   'P 1'
#
loop_
_entity.id
_entity.type
_entity.pdbx_description
1 polymer ?
#
loop_
_entity_poly.entity_id
_entity_poly.type
_entity_poly.pdbx_seq_one_letter_code
_entity_poly.pdbx_strand_id
1 'polypeptide(L)'
;MIFMEKTMKTASSGIEIQENKISFRNRDYFLGWQCRVREQIMRRENGQPTKGIRPKVLLGDPEKEIAEIILLLFPREPKESTMQFHYMIKRTHDPQIRFSKAVQWLSSSFYQHPEEFGGVLTALFAEDSNLFEKIKIRKECVLVFDYQQQRFKFACVVNEVSRDTPEYQFTFWHNKLFNSLLPTNARVLAFHPDWKNLEASPEVSLAN
;
A
#
# COMPACT_ATOMS: atom_id res chain seq x y z
N MET A 1 50.31 3.87 -6.39
CA MET A 1 49.06 3.22 -5.94
C MET A 1 47.99 4.27 -5.62
N ILE A 2 47.67 5.18 -6.56
CA ILE A 2 46.69 6.29 -6.33
C ILE A 2 45.66 6.37 -7.47
N PHE A 3 45.89 5.67 -8.59
CA PHE A 3 45.01 5.69 -9.77
C PHE A 3 43.86 4.67 -9.74
N MET A 4 43.85 3.68 -8.84
CA MET A 4 42.77 2.68 -8.74
C MET A 4 41.65 3.05 -7.75
N GLU A 5 41.90 3.93 -6.76
CA GLU A 5 40.86 4.33 -5.79
C GLU A 5 39.88 5.37 -6.35
N LYS A 6 40.34 6.22 -7.28
CA LYS A 6 39.48 7.25 -7.90
C LYS A 6 38.48 6.69 -8.91
N THR A 7 38.80 5.57 -9.56
CA THR A 7 37.92 4.89 -10.54
C THR A 7 36.88 4.00 -9.87
N MET A 8 37.15 3.43 -8.69
CA MET A 8 36.16 2.63 -7.94
C MET A 8 35.07 3.50 -7.28
N LYS A 9 35.41 4.68 -6.76
CA LYS A 9 34.41 5.60 -6.15
C LYS A 9 33.42 6.17 -7.16
N THR A 10 33.86 6.51 -8.37
CA THR A 10 32.98 7.02 -9.45
C THR A 10 32.09 5.93 -10.05
N ALA A 11 32.60 4.69 -10.15
CA ALA A 11 31.80 3.54 -10.55
C ALA A 11 30.69 3.20 -9.53
N SER A 12 31.02 3.24 -8.23
CA SER A 12 30.05 3.02 -7.14
C SER A 12 28.91 4.04 -7.15
N SER A 13 29.22 5.33 -7.36
CA SER A 13 28.19 6.37 -7.46
C SER A 13 27.29 6.21 -8.70
N GLY A 14 27.85 5.75 -9.83
CA GLY A 14 27.07 5.52 -11.05
C GLY A 14 26.09 4.36 -10.92
N ILE A 15 26.51 3.28 -10.25
CA ILE A 15 25.67 2.11 -9.96
C ILE A 15 24.53 2.49 -9.00
N GLU A 16 24.84 3.21 -7.93
CA GLU A 16 23.83 3.65 -6.93
C GLU A 16 22.77 4.58 -7.55
N ILE A 17 23.16 5.50 -8.42
CA ILE A 17 22.23 6.38 -9.15
C ILE A 17 21.30 5.56 -10.06
N GLN A 18 21.85 4.56 -10.77
CA GLN A 18 21.07 3.71 -11.66
C GLN A 18 20.10 2.81 -10.89
N GLU A 19 20.53 2.24 -9.77
CA GLU A 19 19.68 1.43 -8.89
C GLU A 19 18.52 2.24 -8.30
N ASN A 20 18.80 3.47 -7.85
CA ASN A 20 17.76 4.39 -7.35
C ASN A 20 16.75 4.73 -8.45
N LYS A 21 17.21 4.97 -9.68
CA LYS A 21 16.32 5.24 -10.82
C LYS A 21 15.39 4.06 -11.13
N ILE A 22 15.90 2.83 -11.08
CA ILE A 22 15.10 1.61 -11.28
C ILE A 22 14.07 1.45 -10.15
N SER A 23 14.50 1.62 -8.90
CA SER A 23 13.64 1.56 -7.72
C SER A 23 12.47 2.54 -7.81
N PHE A 24 12.74 3.82 -8.14
CA PHE A 24 11.68 4.82 -8.33
C PHE A 24 10.72 4.46 -9.46
N ARG A 25 11.24 4.01 -10.61
CA ARG A 25 10.41 3.59 -11.75
C ARG A 25 9.48 2.45 -11.37
N ASN A 26 10.00 1.40 -10.72
CA ASN A 26 9.20 0.23 -10.32
C ASN A 26 8.09 0.63 -9.35
N ARG A 27 8.42 1.47 -8.35
CA ARG A 27 7.44 2.05 -7.44
C ARG A 27 6.35 2.82 -8.19
N ASP A 28 6.74 3.75 -9.05
CA ASP A 28 5.80 4.66 -9.71
C ASP A 28 4.86 3.90 -10.66
N TYR A 29 5.36 2.86 -11.36
CA TYR A 29 4.53 1.98 -12.16
C TYR A 29 3.51 1.21 -11.32
N PHE A 30 3.96 0.61 -10.20
CA PHE A 30 3.07 -0.09 -9.27
C PHE A 30 2.01 0.86 -8.68
N LEU A 31 2.40 2.06 -8.27
CA LEU A 31 1.47 3.07 -7.74
C LEU A 31 0.44 3.49 -8.79
N GLY A 32 0.87 3.77 -10.03
CA GLY A 32 -0.05 4.07 -11.12
C GLY A 32 -1.03 2.93 -11.39
N TRP A 33 -0.57 1.68 -11.33
CA TRP A 33 -1.44 0.51 -11.44
C TRP A 33 -2.43 0.40 -10.28
N GLN A 34 -1.98 0.53 -9.03
CA GLN A 34 -2.83 0.49 -7.84
C GLN A 34 -3.89 1.61 -7.84
N CYS A 35 -3.51 2.81 -8.26
CA CYS A 35 -4.43 3.94 -8.43
C CYS A 35 -5.55 3.60 -9.42
N ARG A 36 -5.22 3.08 -10.61
CA ARG A 36 -6.23 2.64 -11.61
C ARG A 36 -7.15 1.54 -11.07
N VAL A 37 -6.59 0.54 -10.39
CA VAL A 37 -7.39 -0.54 -9.76
C VAL A 37 -8.37 0.05 -8.74
N ARG A 38 -7.93 0.98 -7.89
CA ARG A 38 -8.77 1.59 -6.85
C ARG A 38 -9.82 2.54 -7.42
N GLU A 39 -9.48 3.28 -8.47
CA GLU A 39 -10.45 4.07 -9.22
C GLU A 39 -11.55 3.18 -9.80
N GLN A 40 -11.18 2.04 -10.42
CA GLN A 40 -12.16 1.06 -10.89
C GLN A 40 -13.03 0.53 -9.74
N ILE A 41 -12.44 0.17 -8.60
CA ILE A 41 -13.19 -0.30 -7.43
C ILE A 41 -14.25 0.72 -7.02
N MET A 42 -13.87 2.00 -6.94
CA MET A 42 -14.78 3.05 -6.48
C MET A 42 -15.83 3.42 -7.54
N ARG A 43 -15.50 3.38 -8.84
CA ARG A 43 -16.40 3.80 -9.92
C ARG A 43 -17.29 2.69 -10.48
N ARG A 44 -16.83 1.43 -10.44
CA ARG A 44 -17.50 0.30 -11.12
C ARG A 44 -17.88 -0.84 -10.18
N GLU A 45 -17.09 -1.07 -9.13
CA GLU A 45 -17.33 -2.18 -8.18
C GLU A 45 -18.04 -1.73 -6.90
N ASN A 46 -18.62 -0.52 -6.90
CA ASN A 46 -19.35 0.07 -5.76
C ASN A 46 -18.53 0.05 -4.45
N GLY A 47 -17.21 0.26 -4.53
CA GLY A 47 -16.31 0.27 -3.38
C GLY A 47 -15.93 -1.11 -2.82
N GLN A 48 -16.35 -2.21 -3.46
CA GLN A 48 -16.01 -3.57 -2.99
C GLN A 48 -14.56 -3.95 -3.35
N PRO A 49 -13.74 -4.40 -2.38
CA PRO A 49 -12.36 -4.83 -2.65
C PRO A 49 -12.26 -5.96 -3.68
N THR A 50 -11.38 -5.79 -4.66
CA THR A 50 -11.03 -6.84 -5.63
C THR A 50 -9.67 -7.48 -5.31
N LYS A 51 -9.30 -8.53 -6.05
CA LYS A 51 -7.97 -9.17 -5.95
C LYS A 51 -6.82 -8.18 -6.17
N GLY A 52 -7.03 -7.12 -6.94
CA GLY A 52 -6.01 -6.12 -7.22
C GLY A 52 -5.54 -5.33 -6.00
N ILE A 53 -6.30 -5.32 -4.89
CA ILE A 53 -5.89 -4.68 -3.62
C ILE A 53 -5.74 -5.68 -2.47
N ARG A 54 -5.83 -6.98 -2.79
CA ARG A 54 -5.78 -8.10 -1.86
C ARG A 54 -4.60 -9.03 -2.18
N PRO A 55 -3.35 -8.57 -2.00
CA PRO A 55 -2.22 -9.42 -2.27
C PRO A 55 -2.20 -10.64 -1.36
N LYS A 56 -1.60 -11.71 -1.87
CA LYS A 56 -1.19 -12.85 -1.07
C LYS A 56 0.01 -12.47 -0.22
N VAL A 57 0.00 -12.89 1.03
CA VAL A 57 1.10 -12.71 2.00
C VAL A 57 1.82 -14.04 2.14
N LEU A 58 3.13 -14.02 1.88
CA LEU A 58 4.02 -15.17 2.04
C LEU A 58 5.00 -14.89 3.18
N LEU A 59 5.21 -15.86 4.07
CA LEU A 59 6.14 -15.75 5.20
C LEU A 59 7.16 -16.89 5.17
N GLY A 60 8.45 -16.54 5.07
CA GLY A 60 9.56 -17.49 5.10
C GLY A 60 9.72 -18.26 3.79
N ASP A 61 8.79 -19.17 3.49
CA ASP A 61 8.79 -19.95 2.25
C ASP A 61 8.14 -19.13 1.12
N PRO A 62 8.87 -18.82 0.02
CA PRO A 62 8.37 -18.04 -1.11
C PRO A 62 7.17 -18.63 -1.84
N GLU A 63 6.78 -19.88 -1.57
CA GLU A 63 5.64 -20.54 -2.20
C GLU A 63 4.48 -20.81 -1.23
N LYS A 64 4.68 -20.54 0.07
CA LYS A 64 3.65 -20.79 1.09
C LYS A 64 2.86 -19.54 1.44
N GLU A 65 1.72 -19.41 0.78
CA GLU A 65 0.69 -18.43 1.14
C GLU A 65 0.12 -18.71 2.53
N ILE A 66 -0.02 -17.64 3.33
CA ILE A 66 -0.66 -17.73 4.64
C ILE A 66 -2.00 -16.98 4.73
N ALA A 67 -2.23 -16.00 3.84
CA ALA A 67 -3.47 -15.22 3.77
C ALA A 67 -3.49 -14.30 2.53
N GLU A 68 -4.68 -13.78 2.20
CA GLU A 68 -4.86 -12.52 1.46
C GLU A 68 -5.27 -11.42 2.45
N ILE A 69 -4.73 -10.21 2.30
CA ILE A 69 -5.08 -9.06 3.15
C ILE A 69 -5.47 -7.85 2.29
N ILE A 70 -6.42 -7.02 2.75
CA ILE A 70 -6.73 -5.76 2.06
C ILE A 70 -5.68 -4.73 2.45
N LEU A 71 -4.99 -4.18 1.46
CA LEU A 71 -4.06 -3.07 1.65
C LEU A 71 -4.67 -1.74 1.22
N LEU A 72 -4.27 -0.66 1.89
CA LEU A 72 -4.48 0.72 1.46
C LEU A 72 -3.17 1.32 0.95
N LEU A 73 -3.26 2.21 -0.04
CA LEU A 73 -2.15 3.11 -0.39
C LEU A 73 -2.08 4.21 0.65
N PHE A 74 -0.93 4.42 1.27
CA PHE A 74 -0.73 5.52 2.19
C PHE A 74 -0.29 6.79 1.43
N PRO A 75 -1.04 7.91 1.51
CA PRO A 75 -0.66 9.17 0.90
C PRO A 75 0.61 9.73 1.52
N ARG A 76 1.39 10.49 0.75
CA ARG A 76 2.52 11.28 1.27
C ARG A 76 2.06 12.29 2.31
N GLU A 77 0.93 12.94 2.03
CA GLU A 77 0.32 13.96 2.88
C GLU A 77 -1.11 13.53 3.28
N PRO A 78 -1.27 12.68 4.31
CA PRO A 78 -2.56 12.09 4.65
C PRO A 78 -3.49 13.01 5.46
N LYS A 79 -3.01 14.18 5.90
CA LYS A 79 -3.70 15.02 6.89
C LYS A 79 -5.10 15.43 6.42
N GLU A 80 -5.21 15.96 5.20
CA GLU A 80 -6.48 16.46 4.68
C GLU A 80 -7.49 15.34 4.47
N SER A 81 -7.08 14.24 3.83
CA SER A 81 -7.93 13.07 3.61
C SER A 81 -8.41 12.46 4.92
N THR A 82 -7.52 12.33 5.91
CA THR A 82 -7.87 11.85 7.26
C THR A 82 -8.90 12.75 7.93
N MET A 83 -8.74 14.08 7.86
CA MET A 83 -9.73 15.01 8.38
C MET A 83 -11.08 14.87 7.67
N GLN A 84 -11.09 14.66 6.35
CA GLN A 84 -12.33 14.43 5.60
C GLN A 84 -13.03 13.13 6.02
N PHE A 85 -12.28 12.05 6.23
CA PHE A 85 -12.85 10.78 6.72
C PHE A 85 -13.52 10.95 8.08
N HIS A 86 -12.85 11.64 9.01
CA HIS A 86 -13.40 11.94 10.33
C HIS A 86 -14.67 12.77 10.25
N TYR A 87 -14.67 13.81 9.41
CA TYR A 87 -15.84 14.66 9.18
C TYR A 87 -17.04 13.86 8.64
N MET A 88 -16.82 12.99 7.64
CA MET A 88 -17.88 12.13 7.10
C MET A 88 -18.49 11.21 8.14
N ILE A 89 -17.68 10.65 9.04
CA ILE A 89 -18.14 9.79 10.13
C ILE A 89 -18.96 10.57 11.15
N LYS A 90 -18.54 11.79 11.50
CA LYS A 90 -19.28 12.65 12.44
C LYS A 90 -20.61 13.13 11.89
N ARG A 91 -20.70 13.38 10.58
CA ARG A 91 -21.89 13.96 9.95
C ARG A 91 -23.09 13.02 9.97
N THR A 92 -22.90 11.70 9.95
CA THR A 92 -24.00 10.74 9.96
C THR A 92 -23.66 9.44 10.66
N HIS A 93 -24.63 8.93 11.43
CA HIS A 93 -24.55 7.62 12.08
C HIS A 93 -25.06 6.50 11.16
N ASP A 94 -25.78 6.85 10.08
CA ASP A 94 -26.27 5.90 9.08
C ASP A 94 -25.09 5.31 8.28
N PRO A 95 -24.84 3.99 8.38
CA PRO A 95 -23.75 3.33 7.67
C PRO A 95 -23.88 3.38 6.14
N GLN A 96 -25.10 3.34 5.61
CA GLN A 96 -25.34 3.34 4.17
C GLN A 96 -25.05 4.71 3.55
N ILE A 97 -25.48 5.79 4.21
CA ILE A 97 -25.16 7.15 3.78
C ILE A 97 -23.65 7.39 3.86
N ARG A 98 -23.00 6.93 4.93
CA ARG A 98 -21.55 7.05 5.10
C ARG A 98 -20.79 6.32 4.00
N PHE A 99 -21.15 5.06 3.74
CA PHE A 99 -20.56 4.24 2.68
C PHE A 99 -20.70 4.93 1.32
N SER A 100 -21.91 5.37 0.96
CA SER A 100 -22.18 6.05 -0.31
C SER A 100 -21.33 7.31 -0.47
N LYS A 101 -21.17 8.12 0.59
CA LYS A 101 -20.35 9.32 0.57
C LYS A 101 -18.86 9.04 0.49
N ALA A 102 -18.40 7.98 1.14
CA ALA A 102 -17.01 7.53 1.02
C ALA A 102 -16.69 7.10 -0.41
N VAL A 103 -17.54 6.28 -1.04
CA VAL A 103 -17.39 5.87 -2.45
C VAL A 103 -17.45 7.07 -3.38
N GLN A 104 -18.40 7.99 -3.19
CA GLN A 104 -18.49 9.23 -3.96
C GLN A 104 -17.21 10.07 -3.88
N TRP A 105 -16.64 10.24 -2.68
CA TRP A 105 -15.42 11.02 -2.49
C TRP A 105 -14.20 10.31 -3.08
N LEU A 106 -14.01 9.02 -2.78
CA LEU A 106 -12.87 8.23 -3.26
C LEU A 106 -12.90 7.97 -4.77
N SER A 107 -14.07 7.97 -5.40
CA SER A 107 -14.21 7.85 -6.86
C SER A 107 -13.85 9.13 -7.63
N SER A 108 -13.69 10.27 -6.94
CA SER A 108 -13.40 11.57 -7.56
C SER A 108 -11.92 11.69 -7.98
N SER A 109 -11.14 12.56 -7.34
CA SER A 109 -9.73 12.80 -7.66
C SER A 109 -8.74 12.03 -6.79
N PHE A 110 -9.19 11.38 -5.71
CA PHE A 110 -8.30 10.80 -4.70
C PHE A 110 -7.28 9.77 -5.25
N TYR A 111 -7.64 9.01 -6.28
CA TYR A 111 -6.74 8.05 -6.92
C TYR A 111 -6.23 8.49 -8.30
N GLN A 112 -6.48 9.74 -8.71
CA GLN A 112 -6.09 10.23 -10.04
C GLN A 112 -4.60 10.62 -10.13
N HIS A 113 -3.95 10.88 -9.00
CA HIS A 113 -2.58 11.39 -8.91
C HIS A 113 -1.64 10.41 -8.18
N PRO A 114 -1.05 9.42 -8.88
CA PRO A 114 -0.15 8.43 -8.27
C PRO A 114 1.04 9.05 -7.51
N GLU A 115 1.49 10.22 -7.94
CA GLU A 115 2.59 10.99 -7.33
C GLU A 115 2.30 11.41 -5.88
N GLU A 116 1.03 11.50 -5.49
CA GLU A 116 0.61 11.81 -4.12
C GLU A 116 0.85 10.65 -3.14
N PHE A 117 1.24 9.46 -3.63
CA PHE A 117 1.47 8.27 -2.82
C PHE A 117 2.97 7.99 -2.62
N GLY A 118 3.33 7.62 -1.39
CA GLY A 118 4.73 7.43 -1.00
C GLY A 118 5.29 6.03 -1.29
N GLY A 119 4.41 5.06 -1.57
CA GLY A 119 4.74 3.64 -1.69
C GLY A 119 4.50 2.81 -0.42
N VAL A 120 4.31 3.45 0.73
CA VAL A 120 3.92 2.70 1.95
C VAL A 120 2.51 2.14 1.77
N LEU A 121 2.33 0.89 2.15
CA LEU A 121 1.04 0.22 2.20
C LEU A 121 0.64 -0.02 3.65
N THR A 122 -0.64 0.02 3.95
CA THR A 122 -1.13 -0.24 5.32
C THR A 122 -2.27 -1.23 5.32
N ALA A 123 -2.36 -2.03 6.39
CA ALA A 123 -3.46 -2.96 6.60
C ALA A 123 -3.99 -2.85 8.03
N LEU A 124 -5.30 -2.98 8.16
CA LEU A 124 -5.97 -3.02 9.45
C LEU A 124 -6.29 -4.47 9.83
N PHE A 125 -6.08 -4.79 11.11
CA PHE A 125 -6.36 -6.08 11.70
C PHE A 125 -7.21 -5.92 12.96
N ALA A 126 -7.99 -6.96 13.28
CA ALA A 126 -8.60 -7.10 14.60
C ALA A 126 -7.51 -7.20 15.69
N GLU A 127 -7.84 -6.80 16.91
CA GLU A 127 -6.92 -6.78 18.05
C GLU A 127 -6.24 -8.14 18.30
N ASP A 128 -7.03 -9.21 18.24
CA ASP A 128 -6.68 -10.61 18.51
C ASP A 128 -6.28 -11.40 17.25
N SER A 129 -5.95 -10.70 16.16
CA SER A 129 -5.62 -11.34 14.90
C SER A 129 -4.33 -12.17 14.99
N ASN A 130 -4.45 -13.49 14.89
CA ASN A 130 -3.30 -14.40 14.78
C ASN A 130 -2.45 -14.08 13.53
N LEU A 131 -3.09 -13.65 12.43
CA LEU A 131 -2.37 -13.24 11.22
C LEU A 131 -1.49 -12.02 11.49
N PHE A 132 -2.02 -11.03 12.20
CA PHE A 132 -1.25 -9.86 12.62
C PHE A 132 0.00 -10.27 13.40
N GLU A 133 -0.15 -11.14 14.41
CA GLU A 133 0.98 -11.58 15.24
C GLU A 133 2.04 -12.33 14.43
N LYS A 134 1.62 -13.22 13.51
CA LYS A 134 2.55 -13.93 12.63
C LYS A 134 3.38 -12.99 11.76
N ILE A 135 2.75 -11.98 11.14
CA ILE A 135 3.45 -11.02 10.29
C ILE A 135 4.36 -10.12 11.16
N LYS A 136 3.84 -9.61 12.28
CA LYS A 136 4.60 -8.73 13.19
C LYS A 136 5.86 -9.40 13.74
N ILE A 137 5.78 -10.66 14.16
CA ILE A 137 6.94 -11.39 14.70
C ILE A 137 8.03 -11.56 13.65
N ARG A 138 7.65 -11.82 12.39
CA ARG A 138 8.60 -11.98 11.29
C ARG A 138 9.22 -10.66 10.84
N LYS A 139 8.51 -9.54 11.00
CA LYS A 139 8.90 -8.18 10.55
C LYS A 139 9.16 -8.04 9.05
N GLU A 140 9.03 -9.12 8.29
CA GLU A 140 9.23 -9.17 6.86
C GLU A 140 8.24 -10.13 6.24
N CYS A 141 7.75 -9.80 5.06
CA CYS A 141 6.90 -10.67 4.25
C CYS A 141 7.11 -10.42 2.77
N VAL A 142 6.66 -11.34 1.93
CA VAL A 142 6.52 -11.10 0.49
C VAL A 142 5.06 -10.87 0.16
N LEU A 143 4.79 -9.83 -0.62
CA LEU A 143 3.46 -9.55 -1.15
C LEU A 143 3.41 -9.94 -2.63
N VAL A 144 2.36 -10.68 -3.01
CA VAL A 144 2.10 -11.03 -4.41
C VAL A 144 0.74 -10.51 -4.84
N PHE A 145 0.75 -9.56 -5.76
CA PHE A 145 -0.43 -9.05 -6.45
C PHE A 145 -0.57 -9.76 -7.79
N ASP A 146 -1.76 -10.23 -8.13
CA ASP A 146 -2.04 -10.89 -9.40
C ASP A 146 -3.45 -10.53 -9.86
N TYR A 147 -3.56 -9.56 -10.77
CA TYR A 147 -4.86 -9.04 -11.20
C TYR A 147 -4.77 -8.33 -12.56
N GLN A 148 -5.78 -8.56 -13.42
CA GLN A 148 -5.90 -7.96 -14.77
C GLN A 148 -4.62 -8.06 -15.62
N GLN A 149 -4.08 -9.28 -15.75
CA GLN A 149 -2.88 -9.58 -16.55
C GLN A 149 -1.60 -8.87 -16.07
N GLN A 150 -1.62 -8.27 -14.87
CA GLN A 150 -0.44 -7.72 -14.24
C GLN A 150 -0.21 -8.41 -12.90
N ARG A 151 1.00 -8.92 -12.73
CA ARG A 151 1.50 -9.50 -11.48
C ARG A 151 2.64 -8.64 -10.95
N PHE A 152 2.67 -8.47 -9.62
CA PHE A 152 3.79 -7.87 -8.90
C PHE A 152 4.17 -8.77 -7.72
N LYS A 153 5.46 -8.92 -7.46
CA LYS A 153 6.00 -9.59 -6.29
C LYS A 153 7.16 -8.78 -5.72
N PHE A 154 7.13 -8.52 -4.41
CA PHE A 154 8.20 -7.81 -3.72
C PHE A 154 8.22 -8.14 -2.23
N ALA A 155 9.41 -8.09 -1.65
CA ALA A 155 9.59 -8.16 -0.20
C ALA A 155 9.14 -6.85 0.45
N CYS A 156 8.72 -6.92 1.71
CA CYS A 156 8.34 -5.77 2.53
C CYS A 156 8.94 -5.91 3.92
N VAL A 157 9.51 -4.82 4.43
CA VAL A 157 9.70 -4.66 5.88
C VAL A 157 8.37 -4.22 6.48
N VAL A 158 8.01 -4.80 7.63
CA VAL A 158 6.70 -4.62 8.26
C VAL A 158 6.86 -4.13 9.69
N ASN A 159 6.16 -3.03 10.00
CA ASN A 159 6.15 -2.42 11.32
C ASN A 159 4.71 -2.29 11.84
N GLU A 160 4.50 -2.55 13.13
CA GLU A 160 3.30 -2.08 13.82
C GLU A 160 3.40 -0.57 14.00
N VAL A 161 2.33 0.14 13.68
CA VAL A 161 2.25 1.60 13.84
C VAL A 161 1.40 1.95 15.05
N SER A 162 1.86 2.93 15.83
CA SER A 162 1.13 3.40 17.02
C SER A 162 -0.05 4.28 16.62
N ARG A 163 -1.01 4.45 17.54
CA ARG A 163 -2.27 5.12 17.22
C ARG A 163 -2.12 6.61 16.90
N ASP A 164 -1.10 7.24 17.41
CA ASP A 164 -0.77 8.64 17.23
C ASP A 164 -0.07 8.93 15.90
N THR A 165 0.30 7.90 15.12
CA THR A 165 0.93 8.12 13.82
C THR A 165 -0.08 8.44 12.72
N PRO A 166 0.34 9.19 11.67
CA PRO A 166 -0.51 9.45 10.51
C PRO A 166 -0.96 8.17 9.78
N GLU A 167 -0.13 7.13 9.70
CA GLU A 167 -0.46 5.83 9.09
C GLU A 167 -1.65 5.20 9.80
N TYR A 168 -1.60 5.10 11.14
CA TYR A 168 -2.71 4.52 11.89
C TYR A 168 -4.00 5.33 11.68
N GLN A 169 -3.93 6.65 11.83
CA GLN A 169 -5.09 7.53 11.75
C GLN A 169 -5.75 7.42 10.35
N PHE A 170 -4.96 7.52 9.29
CA PHE A 170 -5.45 7.38 7.93
C PHE A 170 -6.13 6.02 7.72
N THR A 171 -5.45 4.93 8.06
CA THR A 171 -5.95 3.56 7.85
C THR A 171 -7.21 3.29 8.67
N PHE A 172 -7.22 3.69 9.93
CA PHE A 172 -8.37 3.50 10.82
C PHE A 172 -9.59 4.27 10.32
N TRP A 173 -9.45 5.57 10.07
CA TRP A 173 -10.59 6.40 9.65
C TRP A 173 -11.10 6.02 8.26
N HIS A 174 -10.22 5.66 7.33
CA HIS A 174 -10.62 5.10 6.04
C HIS A 174 -11.49 3.85 6.25
N ASN A 175 -11.01 2.86 7.01
CA ASN A 175 -11.76 1.62 7.21
C ASN A 175 -13.08 1.82 7.97
N LYS A 176 -13.14 2.78 8.90
CA LYS A 176 -14.35 3.12 9.67
C LYS A 176 -15.48 3.69 8.79
N LEU A 177 -15.17 4.21 7.60
CA LEU A 177 -16.17 4.61 6.61
C LEU A 177 -16.95 3.42 6.05
N PHE A 178 -16.24 2.30 5.86
CA PHE A 178 -16.77 1.08 5.22
C PHE A 178 -17.24 0.04 6.23
N ASN A 179 -16.70 0.07 7.45
CA ASN A 179 -17.08 -0.81 8.55
C ASN A 179 -17.49 0.03 9.77
N SER A 180 -18.80 0.28 9.91
CA SER A 180 -19.35 1.05 11.04
C SER A 180 -19.08 0.39 12.39
N LEU A 181 -18.96 -0.94 12.43
CA LEU A 181 -18.70 -1.74 13.63
C LEU A 181 -17.22 -1.93 13.92
N LEU A 182 -16.32 -1.28 13.16
CA LEU A 182 -14.87 -1.40 13.37
C LEU A 182 -14.49 -1.08 14.83
N PRO A 183 -13.88 -2.04 15.55
CA PRO A 183 -13.46 -1.84 16.94
C PRO A 183 -12.40 -0.75 17.07
N THR A 184 -12.45 0.03 18.15
CA THR A 184 -11.48 1.11 18.40
C THR A 184 -10.09 0.59 18.75
N ASN A 185 -9.97 -0.69 19.07
CA ASN A 185 -8.71 -1.39 19.36
C ASN A 185 -8.13 -2.17 18.18
N ALA A 186 -8.65 -1.93 16.97
CA ALA A 186 -8.00 -2.39 15.75
C ALA A 186 -6.54 -1.94 15.68
N ARG A 187 -5.71 -2.79 15.08
CA ARG A 187 -4.27 -2.63 14.97
C ARG A 187 -3.88 -2.46 13.52
N VAL A 188 -2.77 -1.78 13.26
CA VAL A 188 -2.33 -1.46 11.90
C VAL A 188 -0.88 -1.89 11.71
N LEU A 189 -0.61 -2.50 10.57
CA LEU A 189 0.74 -2.74 10.07
C LEU A 189 1.01 -1.82 8.88
N ALA A 190 2.19 -1.21 8.87
CA ALA A 190 2.76 -0.54 7.70
C ALA A 190 3.75 -1.50 7.01
N PHE A 191 3.58 -1.65 5.70
CA PHE A 191 4.41 -2.45 4.83
C PHE A 191 5.23 -1.48 3.98
N HIS A 192 6.55 -1.63 4.04
CA HIS A 192 7.53 -0.85 3.31
C HIS A 192 8.15 -1.73 2.23
N PRO A 193 7.67 -1.65 0.98
CA PRO A 193 8.15 -2.50 -0.10
C PRO A 193 9.60 -2.21 -0.47
N ASP A 194 10.34 -3.28 -0.79
CA ASP A 194 11.61 -3.19 -1.48
C ASP A 194 11.37 -3.03 -2.98
N TRP A 195 11.33 -1.78 -3.42
CA TRP A 195 11.10 -1.42 -4.82
C TRP A 195 12.26 -1.80 -5.75
N LYS A 196 13.47 -1.95 -5.21
CA LYS A 196 14.66 -2.33 -6.00
C LYS A 196 14.48 -3.74 -6.57
N ASN A 197 13.97 -4.65 -5.74
CA ASN A 197 13.78 -6.06 -6.08
C ASN A 197 12.32 -6.38 -6.44
N LEU A 198 11.57 -5.41 -6.97
CA LEU A 198 10.22 -5.64 -7.47
C LEU A 198 10.24 -6.46 -8.76
N GLU A 199 9.59 -7.61 -8.72
CA GLU A 199 9.31 -8.47 -9.87
C GLU A 199 7.95 -8.10 -10.47
N ALA A 200 7.89 -7.90 -11.78
CA ALA A 200 6.65 -7.63 -12.51
C ALA A 200 6.49 -8.58 -13.69
N SER A 201 5.27 -9.05 -13.93
CA SER A 201 4.91 -9.84 -15.11
C SER A 201 3.58 -9.35 -15.71
N PRO A 202 3.56 -8.84 -16.96
CA PRO A 202 4.73 -8.54 -17.80
C PRO A 202 5.68 -7.54 -17.12
N GLU A 203 6.94 -7.53 -17.57
CA GLU A 203 7.94 -6.59 -17.05
C GLU A 203 7.48 -5.14 -17.22
N VAL A 204 7.89 -4.27 -16.29
CA VAL A 204 7.66 -2.83 -16.39
C VAL A 204 8.40 -2.29 -17.60
N SER A 205 7.71 -2.21 -18.73
CA SER A 205 8.28 -1.68 -19.97
C SER A 205 8.47 -0.17 -19.88
N LEU A 206 9.55 0.31 -20.48
CA LEU A 206 9.73 1.73 -20.76
C LEU A 206 8.67 2.12 -21.80
N ALA A 207 7.76 3.04 -21.47
CA ALA A 207 7.22 3.88 -22.52
C ALA A 207 8.40 4.73 -23.03
N ASN A 208 8.77 4.54 -24.30
CA ASN A 208 9.75 5.37 -24.98
C ASN A 208 9.28 6.83 -25.04
#